data_AF-A0A8C2VRE7-F1
#
_entry.id   AF-A0A8C2VRE7-F1
#
_cell.length_a   1.000
_cell.length_b   1.000
_cell.length_c   1.000
_cell.angle_alpha   90.00
_cell.angle_beta   90.00
_cell.angle_gamma   90.00
#
_symmetry.space_group_name_H-M   'P 1'
#
loop_
_entity.id
_entity.type
_entity.pdbx_description
1 polymer ?
#
loop_
_entity_poly.entity_id
_entity_poly.type
_entity_poly.pdbx_seq_one_letter_code
_entity_poly.pdbx_strand_id
1 'polypeptide(L)'
;SFLPAPTQLSQDQLEAEEKARSQRSRQASLVSSRREPPPYGYRKGWIPRLLEDFGDGGAFPEIHVAQYPLDMGRKKKMSNALAIQVDPEGKIKYDAIARQGQSKDKVIYSKYTDLVPKEVMNADDPDLQRPDEEAIKEITEKTRVALEKSVSQKVAAAMPVRAADKLAPAQYIRYTPSQQGVAFNSGAKQRVIRMVEMQKDPMEPPRFKINKKIPRGPPSPPAPVMHSPSRKMTVKEQQEWKIPPCISNWKNAKGYTIPLDKRLAADGRGLQTVHINENFAKLAEALYIADRKAREAVEMRAQVERKMAQKEKEKHEEKLREMAQKARERRAGIKTHVEKEDGEARERDEIRHDRRKERQHDRNLSRAAPDKRSKLQRNENRDISEVIALGVPNPRTSNEVQYDQRLFNQSKGMDSGFAGGEDEIYNVYDQAWRGGKDMAQSIYRPSKNLDKDMYGDDLEARIKTNRFIPDKEFSGSDRKRGREGPVQFEEDPFGLDKFLEEAKQHGGSKRPSDSSRPKEHEHEGKKRRKE
;
A
#
# COMPACT_ATOMS: atom_id res chain seq x y z
N SER A 1 -13.05 55.64 10.17
CA SER A 1 -12.10 54.79 9.44
C SER A 1 -10.77 55.50 9.37
N PHE A 2 -9.89 55.26 10.34
CA PHE A 2 -8.57 55.89 10.42
C PHE A 2 -7.49 54.85 10.14
N LEU A 3 -7.13 54.69 8.87
CA LEU A 3 -5.86 54.07 8.49
C LEU A 3 -4.97 55.17 7.88
N PRO A 4 -3.67 55.20 8.24
CA PRO A 4 -2.74 56.18 7.69
C PRO A 4 -2.57 55.98 6.18
N ALA A 5 -2.32 57.08 5.47
CA ALA A 5 -2.09 57.05 4.04
C ALA A 5 -0.89 56.13 3.68
N PRO A 6 -0.98 55.35 2.59
CA PRO A 6 0.08 54.45 2.19
C PRO A 6 1.38 55.21 1.90
N THR A 7 2.50 54.71 2.45
CA THR A 7 3.83 55.31 2.33
C THR A 7 4.55 54.98 1.02
N GLN A 8 3.97 54.11 0.19
CA GLN A 8 4.52 53.74 -1.11
C GLN A 8 3.64 54.28 -2.23
N LEU A 9 4.20 55.19 -3.03
CA LEU A 9 3.58 55.70 -4.23
C LEU A 9 3.55 54.60 -5.29
N SER A 10 2.40 54.44 -5.95
CA SER A 10 2.27 53.55 -7.11
C SER A 10 3.13 54.05 -8.28
N GLN A 11 3.53 53.16 -9.19
CA GLN A 11 4.38 53.53 -10.33
C GLN A 11 3.76 54.64 -11.20
N ASP A 12 2.44 54.62 -11.37
CA ASP A 12 1.70 55.68 -12.06
C ASP A 12 1.78 57.03 -11.33
N GLN A 13 1.81 57.02 -9.99
CA GLN A 13 1.98 58.24 -9.19
C GLN A 13 3.42 58.77 -9.24
N LEU A 14 4.42 57.88 -9.30
CA LEU A 14 5.82 58.27 -9.49
C LEU A 14 6.05 58.86 -10.88
N GLU A 15 5.48 58.26 -11.92
CA GLU A 15 5.54 58.80 -13.29
C GLU A 15 4.77 60.11 -13.42
N ALA A 16 3.63 60.27 -12.74
CA ALA A 16 2.89 61.51 -12.69
C ALA A 16 3.66 62.61 -11.94
N GLU A 17 4.34 62.27 -10.84
CA GLU A 17 5.18 63.20 -10.09
C GLU A 17 6.42 63.59 -10.89
N GLU A 18 7.03 62.67 -11.64
CA GLU A 18 8.15 62.94 -12.55
C GLU A 18 7.73 63.79 -13.77
N LYS A 19 6.53 63.56 -14.31
CA LYS A 19 5.90 64.43 -15.32
C LYS A 19 5.58 65.81 -14.76
N ALA A 20 5.05 65.91 -13.54
CA ALA A 20 4.78 67.20 -12.90
C ALA A 20 6.08 67.95 -12.58
N ARG A 21 7.16 67.24 -12.21
CA ARG A 21 8.48 67.81 -11.92
C ARG A 21 9.17 68.29 -13.20
N SER A 22 9.04 67.56 -14.31
CA SER A 22 9.52 67.99 -15.63
C SER A 22 8.67 69.10 -16.25
N GLN A 23 7.36 69.15 -15.99
CA GLN A 23 6.52 70.29 -16.36
C GLN A 23 6.82 71.54 -15.52
N ARG A 24 7.07 71.39 -14.20
CA ARG A 24 7.54 72.49 -13.35
C ARG A 24 8.92 72.99 -13.76
N SER A 25 9.82 72.12 -14.23
CA SER A 25 11.11 72.58 -14.76
C SER A 25 10.96 73.33 -16.09
N ARG A 26 9.93 73.01 -16.89
CA ARG A 26 9.61 73.72 -18.15
C ARG A 26 8.86 75.04 -17.96
N GLN A 27 8.06 75.19 -16.91
CA GLN A 27 7.29 76.42 -16.65
C GLN A 27 8.05 77.49 -15.86
N ALA A 28 9.24 77.18 -15.33
CA ALA A 28 10.10 78.13 -14.62
C ALA A 28 11.28 78.64 -15.46
N SER A 29 11.12 78.80 -16.77
CA SER A 29 12.10 79.52 -17.60
C SER A 29 11.95 81.04 -17.43
N LEU A 30 12.16 81.52 -16.21
CA LEU A 30 12.78 82.83 -16.03
C LEU A 30 14.18 82.70 -16.65
N VAL A 31 14.51 83.58 -17.59
CA VAL A 31 15.80 83.60 -18.27
C VAL A 31 16.89 83.85 -17.21
N SER A 32 17.43 82.77 -16.66
CA SER A 32 18.64 82.80 -15.84
C SER A 32 19.77 83.21 -16.77
N SER A 33 20.36 84.38 -16.51
CA SER A 33 21.60 84.80 -17.16
C SER A 33 22.65 83.72 -16.89
N ARG A 34 22.95 82.86 -17.87
CA ARG A 34 24.03 81.88 -17.75
C ARG A 34 25.31 82.65 -17.44
N ARG A 35 25.92 82.33 -16.31
CA ARG A 35 27.23 82.85 -15.93
C ARG A 35 28.26 82.10 -16.77
N GLU A 36 28.49 82.60 -17.99
CA GLU A 36 29.44 81.95 -18.89
C GLU A 36 30.88 82.32 -18.53
N PRO A 37 31.80 81.34 -18.53
CA PRO A 37 33.21 81.62 -18.26
C PRO A 37 33.77 82.52 -19.38
N PRO A 38 34.71 83.44 -19.08
CA PRO A 38 35.39 84.23 -20.10
C PRO A 38 36.02 83.30 -21.16
N PRO A 39 36.09 83.69 -22.44
CA PRO A 39 36.74 82.88 -23.46
C PRO A 39 38.25 82.76 -23.19
N TYR A 40 38.88 81.77 -23.82
CA TYR A 40 40.32 81.56 -23.71
C TYR A 40 41.09 82.85 -24.08
N GLY A 41 42.10 83.20 -23.27
CA GLY A 41 42.84 84.47 -23.39
C GLY A 41 42.34 85.59 -22.46
N TYR A 42 41.06 85.58 -22.04
CA TYR A 42 40.45 86.60 -21.18
C TYR A 42 40.22 86.13 -19.73
N ARG A 43 40.86 85.03 -19.32
CA ARG A 43 40.70 84.42 -17.99
C ARG A 43 41.75 84.84 -16.95
N LYS A 44 42.62 85.79 -17.29
CA LYS A 44 43.66 86.28 -16.36
C LYS A 44 43.01 87.00 -15.18
N GLY A 45 43.27 86.53 -13.96
CA GLY A 45 42.72 87.10 -12.72
C GLY A 45 41.30 86.60 -12.36
N TRP A 46 40.69 85.76 -13.19
CA TRP A 46 39.42 85.11 -12.89
C TRP A 46 39.68 83.75 -12.25
N ILE A 47 38.95 83.41 -11.17
CA ILE A 47 39.12 82.16 -10.42
C ILE A 47 37.74 81.53 -10.21
N PRO A 48 37.44 80.40 -10.89
CA PRO A 48 36.18 79.69 -10.67
C PRO A 48 36.19 78.98 -9.31
N ARG A 49 35.14 79.16 -8.52
CA ARG A 49 35.00 78.56 -7.17
C ARG A 49 33.74 77.70 -7.04
N LEU A 50 32.68 78.07 -7.76
CA LEU A 50 31.39 77.37 -7.76
C LEU A 50 31.26 76.47 -8.99
N LEU A 51 30.36 75.48 -8.93
CA LEU A 51 30.10 74.60 -10.06
C LEU A 51 29.57 75.37 -11.28
N GLU A 52 28.83 76.45 -11.04
CA GLU A 52 28.24 77.30 -12.08
C GLU A 52 29.29 78.12 -12.85
N ASP A 53 30.45 78.40 -12.24
CA ASP A 53 31.51 79.20 -12.87
C ASP A 53 32.16 78.45 -14.06
N PHE A 54 31.90 77.15 -14.22
CA PHE A 54 32.42 76.33 -15.31
C PHE A 54 31.47 76.22 -16.51
N GLY A 55 30.27 76.82 -16.48
CA GLY A 55 29.28 76.69 -17.55
C GLY A 55 28.84 75.23 -17.74
N ASP A 56 29.22 74.61 -18.86
CA ASP A 56 28.96 73.19 -19.16
C ASP A 56 30.04 72.23 -18.60
N GLY A 57 30.95 72.77 -17.78
CA GLY A 57 32.03 72.03 -17.13
C GLY A 57 33.40 72.31 -17.74
N GLY A 58 34.37 71.45 -17.38
CA GLY A 58 35.77 71.62 -17.77
C GLY A 58 36.55 72.47 -16.75
N ALA A 59 37.76 72.03 -16.41
CA ALA A 59 38.69 72.77 -15.58
C ALA A 59 39.69 73.52 -16.48
N PHE A 60 40.03 74.74 -16.12
CA PHE A 60 40.91 75.61 -16.90
C PHE A 60 42.37 75.44 -16.45
N PRO A 61 43.23 74.75 -17.22
CA PRO A 61 44.61 74.47 -16.80
C PRO A 61 45.47 75.73 -16.65
N GLU A 62 45.10 76.83 -17.32
CA GLU A 62 45.77 78.13 -17.20
C GLU A 62 45.53 78.83 -15.85
N ILE A 63 44.57 78.36 -15.06
CA ILE A 63 44.29 78.86 -13.72
C ILE A 63 44.88 77.86 -12.71
N HIS A 64 45.98 78.23 -12.06
CA HIS A 64 46.73 77.35 -11.16
C HIS A 64 46.08 77.22 -9.77
N VAL A 65 44.79 76.87 -9.75
CA VAL A 65 43.99 76.55 -8.56
C VAL A 65 43.32 75.20 -8.80
N ALA A 66 43.19 74.41 -7.74
CA ALA A 66 42.47 73.13 -7.81
C ALA A 66 40.98 73.39 -8.10
N GLN A 67 40.57 73.03 -9.30
CA GLN A 67 39.21 73.18 -9.81
C GLN A 67 38.52 71.82 -9.81
N TYR A 68 37.25 71.79 -9.42
CA TYR A 68 36.48 70.55 -9.27
C TYR A 68 35.13 70.63 -10.00
N PRO A 69 35.10 70.69 -11.35
CA PRO A 69 33.85 70.55 -12.09
C PRO A 69 33.14 69.25 -11.69
N LEU A 70 31.83 69.31 -11.45
CA LEU A 70 31.00 68.16 -11.02
C LEU A 70 31.53 67.42 -9.77
N ASP A 71 32.22 68.12 -8.86
CA ASP A 71 32.85 67.53 -7.67
C ASP A 71 33.82 66.36 -7.96
N MET A 72 34.37 66.31 -9.19
CA MET A 72 35.41 65.36 -9.56
C MET A 72 36.74 65.74 -8.92
N GLY A 73 37.63 64.78 -8.66
CA GLY A 73 38.96 65.03 -8.08
C GLY A 73 38.99 65.34 -6.57
N ARG A 74 37.84 65.54 -5.93
CA ARG A 74 37.73 65.64 -4.47
C ARG A 74 37.90 64.27 -3.81
N LYS A 75 38.58 64.22 -2.66
CA LYS A 75 38.69 62.99 -1.85
C LYS A 75 37.29 62.58 -1.36
N LYS A 76 36.78 61.45 -1.87
CA LYS A 76 35.48 60.90 -1.47
C LYS A 76 35.62 60.10 -0.17
N LYS A 77 34.52 59.96 0.58
CA LYS A 77 34.44 59.05 1.72
C LYS A 77 34.50 57.60 1.22
N MET A 78 35.05 56.69 2.02
CA MET A 78 34.94 55.26 1.72
C MET A 78 33.47 54.85 1.71
N SER A 79 33.03 54.24 0.61
CA SER A 79 31.65 53.81 0.40
C SER A 79 31.62 52.34 -0.01
N ASN A 80 30.61 51.61 0.47
CA ASN A 80 30.37 50.22 0.08
C ASN A 80 29.57 50.11 -1.24
N ALA A 81 29.18 51.24 -1.84
CA ALA A 81 28.45 51.26 -3.09
C ALA A 81 29.39 50.91 -4.26
N LEU A 82 28.96 49.99 -5.12
CA LEU A 82 29.59 49.79 -6.42
C LEU A 82 29.47 51.08 -7.25
N ALA A 83 30.52 51.42 -7.99
CA ALA A 83 30.49 52.57 -8.88
C ALA A 83 29.36 52.43 -9.92
N ILE A 84 28.58 53.48 -10.11
CA ILE A 84 27.56 53.54 -11.16
C ILE A 84 28.29 53.54 -12.50
N GLN A 85 28.03 52.53 -13.33
CA GLN A 85 28.61 52.39 -14.65
C GLN A 85 27.58 52.81 -15.71
N VAL A 86 28.06 53.36 -16.81
CA VAL A 86 27.25 53.78 -17.95
C VAL A 86 27.71 52.98 -19.18
N ASP A 87 26.81 52.67 -20.09
CA ASP A 87 27.12 52.04 -21.37
C ASP A 87 27.53 53.06 -22.45
N PRO A 88 28.03 52.61 -23.61
CA PRO A 88 28.40 53.51 -24.69
C PRO A 88 27.23 54.35 -25.24
N GLU A 89 25.98 53.92 -25.00
CA GLU A 89 24.76 54.66 -25.38
C GLU A 89 24.36 55.73 -24.36
N GLY A 90 25.01 55.79 -23.19
CA GLY A 90 24.69 56.73 -22.12
C GLY A 90 23.65 56.23 -21.11
N LYS A 91 23.21 54.96 -21.18
CA LYS A 91 22.30 54.35 -20.20
C LYS A 91 23.06 53.80 -19.01
N ILE A 92 22.49 53.95 -17.83
CA ILE A 92 23.04 53.40 -16.59
C ILE A 92 22.97 51.86 -16.63
N LYS A 93 24.09 51.20 -16.36
CA LYS A 93 24.22 49.73 -16.30
C LYS A 93 23.72 49.17 -14.97
N TYR A 94 22.40 49.14 -14.79
CA TYR A 94 21.79 48.43 -13.66
C TYR A 94 22.10 46.91 -13.67
N ASP A 95 22.45 46.36 -14.82
CA ASP A 95 22.92 44.98 -15.01
C ASP A 95 24.19 44.64 -14.17
N ALA A 96 24.96 45.65 -13.76
CA ALA A 96 26.10 45.45 -12.85
C ALA A 96 25.70 44.79 -11.51
N ILE A 97 24.44 44.98 -11.08
CA ILE A 97 23.87 44.33 -9.90
C ILE A 97 23.64 42.84 -10.17
N ALA A 98 23.01 42.49 -11.30
CA ALA A 98 22.74 41.10 -11.67
C ALA A 98 24.03 40.30 -11.96
N ARG A 99 25.09 40.98 -12.41
CA ARG A 99 26.41 40.40 -12.67
C ARG A 99 27.30 40.25 -11.44
N GLN A 100 26.86 40.70 -10.27
CA GLN A 100 27.67 40.63 -9.05
C GLN A 100 28.11 39.19 -8.78
N GLY A 101 29.41 38.94 -8.64
CA GLY A 101 29.95 37.59 -8.41
C GLY A 101 30.06 36.70 -9.66
N GLN A 102 29.75 37.23 -10.83
CA GLN A 102 29.96 36.56 -12.12
C GLN A 102 31.11 37.21 -12.90
N SER A 103 31.67 36.49 -13.87
CA SER A 103 32.67 37.05 -14.78
C SER A 103 32.04 38.12 -15.68
N LYS A 104 32.85 39.11 -16.08
CA LYS A 104 32.46 40.15 -17.06
C LYS A 104 31.98 39.56 -18.38
N ASP A 105 32.56 38.43 -18.79
CA ASP A 105 32.29 37.80 -20.09
C ASP A 105 31.11 36.82 -20.03
N LYS A 106 30.58 36.53 -18.84
CA LYS A 106 29.39 35.68 -18.70
C LYS A 106 28.16 36.47 -19.10
N VAL A 107 27.43 36.02 -20.11
CA VAL A 107 26.21 36.70 -20.57
C VAL A 107 25.08 36.47 -19.56
N ILE A 108 24.42 37.57 -19.15
CA ILE A 108 23.21 37.58 -18.33
C ILE A 108 22.20 38.48 -19.04
N TYR A 109 20.99 37.99 -19.21
CA TYR A 109 19.87 38.76 -19.72
C TYR A 109 19.15 39.43 -18.55
N SER A 110 19.02 40.75 -18.62
CA SER A 110 18.44 41.56 -17.55
C SER A 110 17.63 42.75 -18.08
N LYS A 111 17.69 43.00 -19.40
CA LYS A 111 17.04 44.14 -20.04
C LYS A 111 15.76 43.69 -20.72
N TYR A 112 14.74 44.56 -20.76
CA TYR A 112 13.51 44.30 -21.49
C TYR A 112 13.75 44.06 -22.99
N THR A 113 14.80 44.65 -23.57
CA THR A 113 15.22 44.38 -24.95
C THR A 113 15.53 42.91 -25.21
N ASP A 114 15.92 42.16 -24.18
CA ASP A 114 16.21 40.73 -24.28
C ASP A 114 14.94 39.87 -24.26
N LEU A 115 13.79 40.43 -23.84
CA LEU A 115 12.47 39.77 -23.83
C LEU A 115 11.71 39.93 -25.15
N VAL A 116 12.03 40.97 -25.93
CA VAL A 116 11.35 41.24 -27.19
C VAL A 116 11.73 40.16 -28.21
N PRO A 117 10.76 39.50 -28.85
CA PRO A 117 11.07 38.50 -29.87
C PRO A 117 11.84 39.15 -31.02
N LYS A 118 12.86 38.45 -31.51
CA LYS A 118 13.57 38.83 -32.73
C LYS A 118 12.86 38.21 -33.92
N GLU A 119 12.44 39.05 -34.84
CA GLU A 119 11.77 38.61 -36.07
C GLU A 119 12.76 37.90 -37.00
N VAL A 120 12.40 36.71 -37.49
CA VAL A 120 13.20 35.97 -38.47
C VAL A 120 12.65 36.27 -39.85
N MET A 121 13.33 37.14 -40.60
CA MET A 121 12.85 37.61 -41.90
C MET A 121 13.15 36.63 -43.04
N ASN A 122 14.25 35.87 -42.95
CA ASN A 122 14.70 34.92 -43.97
C ASN A 122 15.11 33.59 -43.34
N ALA A 123 14.84 32.47 -44.02
CA ALA A 123 15.20 31.14 -43.53
C ALA A 123 16.72 30.85 -43.62
N ASP A 124 17.40 31.45 -44.61
CA ASP A 124 18.83 31.23 -44.89
C ASP A 124 19.72 32.35 -44.31
N ASP A 125 19.35 32.91 -43.16
CA ASP A 125 20.12 33.97 -42.49
C ASP A 125 21.48 33.43 -42.00
N PRO A 126 22.62 34.03 -42.42
CA PRO A 126 23.95 33.66 -41.92
C PRO A 126 24.09 33.67 -40.39
N ASP A 127 23.35 34.53 -39.68
CA ASP A 127 23.43 34.64 -38.21
C ASP A 127 22.83 33.42 -37.48
N LEU A 128 21.94 32.68 -38.16
CA LEU A 128 21.27 31.49 -37.62
C LEU A 128 21.94 30.17 -38.05
N GLN A 129 22.99 30.25 -38.87
CA GLN A 129 23.72 29.08 -39.30
C GLN A 129 24.52 28.45 -38.15
N ARG A 130 24.69 27.13 -38.23
CA ARG A 130 25.64 26.46 -37.35
C ARG A 130 27.05 26.93 -37.71
N PRO A 131 27.98 26.93 -36.74
CA PRO A 131 29.39 27.13 -37.06
C PRO A 131 29.87 26.14 -38.14
N ASP A 132 30.90 26.54 -38.88
CA ASP A 132 31.46 25.74 -39.97
C ASP A 132 31.84 24.33 -39.51
N GLU A 133 31.78 23.36 -40.42
CA GLU A 133 32.11 21.96 -40.11
C GLU A 133 33.54 21.80 -39.59
N GLU A 134 34.49 22.62 -40.06
CA GLU A 134 35.87 22.64 -39.58
C GLU A 134 35.97 23.16 -38.15
N ALA A 135 35.25 24.23 -37.81
CA ALA A 135 35.17 24.75 -36.45
C ALA A 135 34.53 23.74 -35.49
N ILE A 136 33.50 23.02 -35.94
CA ILE A 136 32.87 21.94 -35.17
C ILE A 136 33.89 20.82 -34.91
N LYS A 137 34.66 20.39 -35.92
CA LYS A 137 35.72 19.37 -35.76
C LYS A 137 36.79 19.83 -34.78
N GLU A 138 37.23 21.09 -34.86
CA GLU A 138 38.21 21.66 -33.95
C GLU A 138 37.70 21.71 -32.50
N ILE A 139 36.47 22.21 -32.28
CA ILE A 139 35.84 22.26 -30.95
C ILE A 139 35.65 20.85 -30.41
N THR A 140 35.23 19.92 -31.25
CA THR A 140 35.04 18.50 -30.89
C THR A 140 36.36 17.90 -30.41
N GLU A 141 37.45 18.12 -31.14
CA GLU A 141 38.76 17.59 -30.78
C GLU A 141 39.29 18.21 -29.47
N LYS A 142 39.20 19.55 -29.32
CA LYS A 142 39.57 20.24 -28.08
C LYS A 142 38.78 19.72 -26.88
N THR A 143 37.47 19.53 -27.06
CA THR A 143 36.58 19.04 -26.00
C THR A 143 36.87 17.59 -25.68
N ARG A 144 37.09 16.74 -26.69
CA ARG A 144 37.47 15.33 -26.52
C ARG A 144 38.74 15.18 -25.69
N VAL A 145 39.81 15.89 -26.05
CA VAL A 145 41.08 15.85 -25.32
C VAL A 145 40.93 16.35 -23.88
N ALA A 146 40.15 17.40 -23.65
CA ALA A 146 39.89 17.92 -22.30
C ALA A 146 39.09 16.93 -21.42
N LEU A 147 38.10 16.26 -22.02
CA LEU A 147 37.31 15.24 -21.33
C LEU A 147 38.12 13.97 -21.07
N GLU A 148 38.91 13.50 -22.04
CA GLU A 148 39.83 12.35 -21.87
C GLU A 148 40.83 12.62 -20.72
N LYS A 149 41.36 13.84 -20.61
CA LYS A 149 42.21 14.24 -19.48
C LYS A 149 41.49 14.20 -18.13
N SER A 150 40.21 14.56 -18.10
CA SER A 150 39.41 14.50 -16.87
C SER A 150 39.04 13.06 -16.50
N VAL A 151 38.74 12.23 -17.50
CA VAL A 151 38.43 10.80 -17.34
C VAL A 151 39.67 10.04 -16.85
N SER A 152 40.85 10.29 -17.41
CA SER A 152 42.08 9.61 -16.98
C SER A 152 42.40 9.86 -15.51
N GLN A 153 42.16 11.07 -15.00
CA GLN A 153 42.29 11.39 -13.57
C GLN A 153 41.30 10.61 -12.70
N LYS A 154 40.07 10.41 -13.17
CA LYS A 154 39.05 9.62 -12.46
C LYS A 154 39.36 8.12 -12.49
N VAL A 155 39.79 7.60 -13.63
CA VAL A 155 40.20 6.20 -13.81
C VAL A 155 41.42 5.88 -12.94
N ALA A 156 42.41 6.79 -12.86
CA ALA A 156 43.59 6.63 -12.01
C ALA A 156 43.24 6.51 -10.50
N ALA A 157 42.12 7.10 -10.06
CA ALA A 157 41.63 6.93 -8.69
C ALA A 157 40.96 5.55 -8.45
N ALA A 158 40.40 4.94 -9.49
CA ALA A 158 39.66 3.68 -9.40
C ALA A 158 40.53 2.43 -9.61
N MET A 159 41.72 2.55 -10.23
CA MET A 159 42.60 1.40 -10.43
C MET A 159 43.22 0.93 -9.09
N PRO A 160 42.98 -0.33 -8.64
CA PRO A 160 43.37 -0.81 -7.31
C PRO A 160 44.89 -0.98 -7.12
N VAL A 161 45.60 -1.34 -8.19
CA VAL A 161 47.06 -1.48 -8.21
C VAL A 161 47.62 -0.36 -9.06
N ARG A 162 48.20 0.64 -8.39
CA ARG A 162 48.97 1.68 -9.06
C ARG A 162 50.38 1.16 -9.29
N ALA A 163 50.82 1.10 -10.55
CA ALA A 163 52.26 1.07 -10.81
C ALA A 163 52.87 2.34 -10.19
N ALA A 164 54.04 2.22 -9.57
CA ALA A 164 54.71 3.39 -8.99
C ALA A 164 54.88 4.46 -10.07
N ASP A 165 54.36 5.66 -9.82
CA ASP A 165 54.42 6.76 -10.77
C ASP A 165 55.89 7.12 -11.03
N LYS A 166 56.28 7.21 -12.32
CA LYS A 166 57.61 7.71 -12.68
C LYS A 166 57.65 9.21 -12.43
N LEU A 167 58.64 9.68 -11.66
CA LEU A 167 58.78 11.09 -11.32
C LEU A 167 59.01 11.93 -12.59
N ALA A 168 58.30 13.06 -12.67
CA ALA A 168 58.55 14.05 -13.70
C ALA A 168 59.97 14.65 -13.57
N PRO A 169 60.60 15.06 -14.67
CA PRO A 169 61.90 15.74 -14.64
C PRO A 169 61.80 17.09 -13.92
N ALA A 170 62.92 17.54 -13.35
CA ALA A 170 62.99 18.82 -12.64
C ALA A 170 62.64 20.00 -13.56
N GLN A 171 61.70 20.86 -13.14
CA GLN A 171 61.25 22.02 -13.89
C GLN A 171 61.83 23.31 -13.29
N TYR A 172 62.33 24.22 -14.12
CA TYR A 172 62.78 25.54 -13.68
C TYR A 172 61.73 26.59 -13.99
N ILE A 173 61.32 27.36 -12.98
CA ILE A 173 60.40 28.49 -13.14
C ILE A 173 61.11 29.79 -12.79
N ARG A 174 60.85 30.83 -13.58
CA ARG A 174 61.33 32.19 -13.31
C ARG A 174 60.23 32.95 -12.59
N TYR A 175 60.49 33.34 -11.34
CA TYR A 175 59.55 34.07 -10.50
C TYR A 175 60.00 35.51 -10.32
N THR A 176 59.09 36.44 -10.60
CA THR A 176 59.27 37.87 -10.29
C THR A 176 58.43 38.18 -9.05
N PRO A 177 59.04 38.40 -7.88
CA PRO A 177 58.30 38.75 -6.67
C PRO A 177 57.54 40.09 -6.85
N SER A 178 56.31 40.14 -6.37
CA SER A 178 55.51 41.37 -6.34
C SER A 178 56.05 42.37 -5.32
N GLN A 179 56.53 41.87 -4.18
CA GLN A 179 57.25 42.66 -3.19
C GLN A 179 58.71 42.79 -3.63
N GLN A 180 59.05 43.96 -4.15
CA GLN A 180 60.41 44.30 -4.58
C GLN A 180 61.05 45.25 -3.57
N GLY A 181 62.35 45.09 -3.36
CA GLY A 181 63.16 45.96 -2.52
C GLY A 181 64.59 45.47 -2.50
N VAL A 182 65.56 46.37 -2.36
CA VAL A 182 66.99 46.03 -2.39
C VAL A 182 67.37 45.07 -1.25
N ALA A 183 66.67 45.15 -0.11
CA ALA A 183 66.83 44.24 1.02
C ALA A 183 66.22 42.85 0.80
N PHE A 184 65.35 42.69 -0.20
CA PHE A 184 64.73 41.40 -0.52
C PHE A 184 65.45 40.75 -1.71
N ASN A 185 65.51 39.41 -1.71
CA ASN A 185 66.10 38.62 -2.79
C ASN A 185 67.54 39.03 -3.15
N SER A 186 68.32 39.47 -2.16
CA SER A 186 69.71 39.95 -2.34
C SER A 186 69.86 41.01 -3.44
N GLY A 187 68.85 41.87 -3.61
CA GLY A 187 68.82 42.91 -4.64
C GLY A 187 68.43 42.42 -6.05
N ALA A 188 68.21 41.12 -6.25
CA ALA A 188 67.79 40.58 -7.54
C ALA A 188 66.29 40.79 -7.78
N LYS A 189 65.94 41.28 -8.98
CA LYS A 189 64.54 41.50 -9.39
C LYS A 189 63.75 40.21 -9.59
N GLN A 190 64.43 39.10 -9.86
CA GLN A 190 63.84 37.80 -10.14
C GLN A 190 64.60 36.70 -9.41
N ARG A 191 63.94 35.55 -9.23
CA ARG A 191 64.59 34.31 -8.78
C ARG A 191 64.18 33.15 -9.66
N VAL A 192 65.09 32.22 -9.88
CA VAL A 192 64.81 30.97 -10.58
C VAL A 192 64.63 29.88 -9.55
N ILE A 193 63.51 29.16 -9.62
CA ILE A 193 63.15 28.10 -8.67
C ILE A 193 63.15 26.78 -9.43
N ARG A 194 63.88 25.80 -8.89
CA ARG A 194 63.86 24.42 -9.38
C ARG A 194 62.75 23.66 -8.64
N MET A 195 61.69 23.32 -9.34
CA MET A 195 60.59 22.49 -8.87
C MET A 195 60.91 21.02 -9.15
N VAL A 196 60.84 20.19 -8.11
CA VAL A 196 60.98 18.73 -8.21
C VAL A 196 59.78 18.12 -7.49
N GLU A 197 59.08 17.20 -8.14
CA GLU A 197 57.99 16.46 -7.52
C GLU A 197 58.54 15.52 -6.44
N MET A 198 57.97 15.58 -5.24
CA MET A 198 58.40 14.72 -4.14
C MET A 198 57.96 13.29 -4.41
N GLN A 199 58.89 12.34 -4.31
CA GLN A 199 58.58 10.93 -4.49
C GLN A 199 57.55 10.46 -3.48
N LYS A 200 56.43 9.95 -3.97
CA LYS A 200 55.34 9.42 -3.15
C LYS A 200 55.58 7.95 -2.84
N ASP A 201 55.42 7.58 -1.58
CA ASP A 201 55.53 6.20 -1.14
C ASP A 201 54.29 5.39 -1.61
N PRO A 202 54.47 4.31 -2.39
CA PRO A 202 53.35 3.48 -2.85
C PRO A 202 52.62 2.73 -1.73
N MET A 203 53.25 2.55 -0.55
CA MET A 203 52.67 1.90 0.61
C MET A 203 52.06 2.89 1.62
N GLU A 204 52.15 4.20 1.34
CA GLU A 204 51.59 5.21 2.23
C GLU A 204 50.06 5.27 2.11
N PRO A 205 49.31 5.09 3.22
CA PRO A 205 47.85 5.21 3.20
C PRO A 205 47.40 6.69 3.03
N PRO A 206 46.12 6.94 2.70
CA PRO A 206 45.59 8.30 2.60
C PRO A 206 45.81 9.12 3.89
N ARG A 207 46.54 10.23 3.80
CA ARG A 207 46.97 11.06 4.95
C ARG A 207 45.85 11.73 5.73
N PHE A 208 44.75 12.11 5.07
CA PHE A 208 43.70 12.95 5.66
C PHE A 208 42.31 12.33 5.48
N LYS A 209 41.42 12.63 6.44
CA LYS A 209 40.01 12.22 6.39
C LYS A 209 39.22 13.09 5.40
N ILE A 210 38.73 12.49 4.31
CA ILE A 210 37.98 13.18 3.24
C ILE A 210 36.45 13.18 3.52
N ASN A 211 35.98 12.41 4.49
CA ASN A 211 34.56 12.21 4.79
C ASN A 211 33.87 13.40 5.51
N LYS A 212 34.54 14.55 5.65
CA LYS A 212 33.95 15.74 6.26
C LYS A 212 32.87 16.31 5.34
N LYS A 213 31.60 16.13 5.72
CA LYS A 213 30.45 16.68 4.99
C LYS A 213 30.29 18.16 5.34
N ILE A 214 30.32 19.01 4.32
CA ILE A 214 30.03 20.44 4.43
C ILE A 214 28.65 20.73 3.80
N PRO A 215 27.90 21.73 4.30
CA PRO A 215 26.68 22.16 3.63
C PRO A 215 26.99 22.64 2.22
N ARG A 216 26.00 22.57 1.33
CA ARG A 216 26.15 23.12 -0.02
C ARG A 216 26.40 24.62 0.09
N GLY A 217 27.42 25.11 -0.61
CA GLY A 217 27.68 26.55 -0.70
C GLY A 217 26.52 27.32 -1.34
N PRO A 218 26.56 28.66 -1.28
CA PRO A 218 25.57 29.47 -1.98
C PRO A 218 25.59 29.13 -3.48
N PRO A 219 24.44 29.14 -4.16
CA PRO A 219 24.41 29.00 -5.62
C PRO A 219 25.09 30.22 -6.26
N SER A 220 25.31 30.15 -7.58
CA SER A 220 25.62 31.37 -8.33
C SER A 220 24.51 32.41 -8.11
N PRO A 221 24.85 33.71 -8.13
CA PRO A 221 23.88 34.80 -8.03
C PRO A 221 22.64 34.54 -8.90
N PRO A 222 21.42 34.76 -8.39
CA PRO A 222 20.21 34.43 -9.09
C PRO A 222 20.13 35.22 -10.41
N ALA A 223 19.85 34.50 -11.50
CA ALA A 223 19.61 35.14 -12.78
C ALA A 223 18.30 35.93 -12.74
N PRO A 224 18.21 37.09 -13.41
CA PRO A 224 16.95 37.82 -13.57
C PRO A 224 15.88 36.94 -14.22
N VAL A 225 14.66 37.00 -13.68
CA VAL A 225 13.54 36.19 -14.16
C VAL A 225 12.85 36.93 -15.31
N MET A 226 13.06 36.44 -16.53
CA MET A 226 12.55 37.04 -17.77
C MET A 226 11.17 36.46 -18.12
N HIS A 227 10.16 36.73 -17.29
CA HIS A 227 8.78 36.34 -17.58
C HIS A 227 8.04 37.44 -18.34
N SER A 228 6.98 37.05 -19.06
CA SER A 228 5.97 38.00 -19.51
C SER A 228 5.28 38.65 -18.29
N PRO A 229 4.62 39.81 -18.46
CA PRO A 229 3.79 40.39 -17.42
C PRO A 229 2.83 39.35 -16.84
N SER A 230 2.65 39.36 -15.52
CA SER A 230 1.81 38.36 -14.86
C SER A 230 0.39 38.39 -15.42
N ARG A 231 -0.10 37.22 -15.83
CA ARG A 231 -1.50 37.09 -16.23
C ARG A 231 -2.38 37.41 -15.03
N LYS A 232 -3.36 38.29 -15.20
CA LYS A 232 -4.34 38.60 -14.15
C LYS A 232 -5.18 37.34 -13.87
N MET A 233 -4.92 36.72 -12.72
CA MET A 233 -5.67 35.58 -12.23
C MET A 233 -7.06 36.05 -11.80
N THR A 234 -8.11 35.41 -12.34
CA THR A 234 -9.48 35.71 -11.91
C THR A 234 -9.80 34.96 -10.61
N VAL A 235 -10.66 35.53 -9.76
CA VAL A 235 -11.09 34.85 -8.52
C VAL A 235 -11.78 33.52 -8.85
N LYS A 236 -12.51 33.47 -9.96
CA LYS A 236 -13.15 32.25 -10.46
C LYS A 236 -12.12 31.16 -10.77
N GLU A 237 -11.11 31.47 -11.58
CA GLU A 237 -10.02 30.54 -11.91
C GLU A 237 -9.30 30.07 -10.63
N GLN A 238 -8.98 31.00 -9.72
CA GLN A 238 -8.35 30.64 -8.44
C GLN A 238 -9.21 29.69 -7.60
N GLN A 239 -10.54 29.80 -7.64
CA GLN A 239 -11.46 28.91 -6.94
C GLN A 239 -11.59 27.54 -7.61
N GLU A 240 -11.64 27.49 -8.95
CA GLU A 240 -11.66 26.24 -9.73
C GLU A 240 -10.42 25.39 -9.46
N TRP A 241 -9.25 26.03 -9.28
CA TRP A 241 -7.99 25.36 -8.95
C TRP A 241 -7.77 25.10 -7.46
N LYS A 242 -8.76 25.35 -6.58
CA LYS A 242 -8.67 24.93 -5.17
C LYS A 242 -8.80 23.43 -5.07
N ILE A 243 -7.70 22.76 -4.80
CA ILE A 243 -7.65 21.31 -4.57
C ILE A 243 -8.27 21.00 -3.19
N PRO A 244 -9.35 20.19 -3.11
CA PRO A 244 -9.91 19.75 -1.84
C PRO A 244 -8.89 18.94 -1.02
N PRO A 245 -8.95 18.98 0.32
CA PRO A 245 -8.02 18.20 1.15
C PRO A 245 -8.21 16.70 0.91
N CYS A 246 -7.10 15.98 0.81
CA CYS A 246 -7.13 14.53 0.66
C CYS A 246 -7.44 13.86 2.00
N ILE A 247 -8.70 13.46 2.17
CA ILE A 247 -9.15 12.67 3.32
C ILE A 247 -9.06 11.19 2.93
N SER A 248 -7.99 10.53 3.39
CA SER A 248 -7.74 9.13 3.08
C SER A 248 -8.52 8.20 4.01
N ASN A 249 -9.11 7.14 3.44
CA ASN A 249 -9.71 6.04 4.20
C ASN A 249 -8.65 5.10 4.84
N TRP A 250 -7.37 5.21 4.45
CA TRP A 250 -6.29 4.35 4.95
C TRP A 250 -5.31 5.06 5.88
N LYS A 251 -4.91 6.29 5.54
CA LYS A 251 -3.81 6.98 6.23
C LYS A 251 -4.27 8.27 6.88
N ASN A 252 -4.04 8.35 8.18
CA ASN A 252 -4.22 9.57 8.97
C ASN A 252 -2.95 9.83 9.77
N ALA A 253 -1.92 10.36 9.11
CA ALA A 253 -0.58 10.52 9.69
C ALA A 253 -0.55 11.42 10.94
N LYS A 254 -1.45 12.41 10.99
CA LYS A 254 -1.56 13.36 12.10
C LYS A 254 -2.66 13.01 13.10
N GLY A 255 -3.35 11.88 12.93
CA GLY A 255 -4.38 11.40 13.87
C GLY A 255 -5.61 12.31 13.99
N TYR A 256 -5.96 13.09 12.96
CA TYR A 256 -7.11 13.99 13.03
C TYR A 256 -8.45 13.26 13.17
N THR A 257 -9.32 13.76 14.03
CA THR A 257 -10.71 13.29 14.14
C THR A 257 -11.53 13.92 13.02
N ILE A 258 -11.75 13.16 11.95
CA ILE A 258 -12.53 13.59 10.78
C ILE A 258 -13.97 13.10 10.91
N PRO A 259 -14.98 13.98 10.77
CA PRO A 259 -16.38 13.58 10.83
C PRO A 259 -16.73 12.62 9.68
N LEU A 260 -17.73 11.77 9.91
CA LEU A 260 -18.05 10.65 9.01
C LEU A 260 -18.44 11.10 7.61
N ASP A 261 -19.19 12.21 7.49
CA ASP A 261 -19.58 12.80 6.22
C ASP A 261 -18.37 13.17 5.36
N LYS A 262 -17.33 13.78 5.95
CA LYS A 262 -16.10 14.17 5.24
C LYS A 262 -15.18 12.98 4.96
N ARG A 263 -15.22 11.94 5.80
CA ARG A 263 -14.48 10.69 5.54
C ARG A 263 -15.03 9.94 4.34
N LEU A 264 -16.35 9.93 4.17
CA LEU A 264 -17.02 9.28 3.04
C LEU A 264 -17.23 10.22 1.84
N ALA A 265 -16.97 11.52 1.97
CA ALA A 265 -17.25 12.52 0.93
C ALA A 265 -16.48 12.29 -0.38
N ALA A 266 -15.24 11.81 -0.30
CA ALA A 266 -14.42 11.51 -1.49
C ALA A 266 -14.74 10.15 -2.10
N ASP A 267 -15.66 9.39 -1.49
CA ASP A 267 -16.01 8.05 -1.91
C ASP A 267 -17.08 8.09 -2.99
N GLY A 268 -16.64 7.95 -4.25
CA GLY A 268 -17.50 7.97 -5.43
C GLY A 268 -18.53 6.84 -5.50
N ARG A 269 -18.58 5.93 -4.51
CA ARG A 269 -19.60 4.88 -4.40
C ARG A 269 -21.04 5.41 -4.45
N GLY A 270 -21.28 6.62 -3.93
CA GLY A 270 -22.61 7.26 -4.00
C GLY A 270 -22.99 7.76 -5.40
N LEU A 271 -22.03 7.94 -6.29
CA LEU A 271 -22.25 8.33 -7.69
C LEU A 271 -22.43 7.11 -8.61
N GLN A 272 -22.03 5.92 -8.17
CA GLN A 272 -22.21 4.68 -8.91
C GLN A 272 -23.61 4.11 -8.66
N THR A 273 -24.48 4.20 -9.66
CA THR A 273 -25.75 3.50 -9.65
C THR A 273 -25.55 2.04 -10.07
N VAL A 274 -26.12 1.11 -9.32
CA VAL A 274 -26.11 -0.32 -9.67
C VAL A 274 -27.19 -0.55 -10.71
N HIS A 275 -26.79 -0.79 -11.96
CA HIS A 275 -27.71 -1.13 -13.04
C HIS A 275 -27.81 -2.65 -13.16
N ILE A 276 -29.03 -3.20 -13.20
CA ILE A 276 -29.28 -4.63 -13.39
C ILE A 276 -29.92 -4.82 -14.78
N ASN A 277 -29.42 -5.80 -15.53
CA ASN A 277 -29.90 -6.09 -16.88
C ASN A 277 -31.24 -6.87 -16.84
N GLU A 278 -32.20 -6.49 -17.67
CA GLU A 278 -33.49 -7.18 -17.83
C GLU A 278 -33.37 -8.64 -18.29
N ASN A 279 -32.25 -9.02 -18.90
CA ASN A 279 -31.98 -10.40 -19.30
C ASN A 279 -31.91 -11.35 -18.08
N PHE A 280 -31.59 -10.85 -16.89
CA PHE A 280 -31.67 -11.66 -15.67
C PHE A 280 -33.10 -12.08 -15.35
N ALA A 281 -34.09 -11.22 -15.62
CA ALA A 281 -35.50 -11.57 -15.46
C ALA A 281 -35.92 -12.60 -16.51
N LYS A 282 -35.57 -12.38 -17.79
CA LYS A 282 -35.85 -13.35 -18.87
C LYS A 282 -35.22 -14.72 -18.60
N LEU A 283 -33.99 -14.75 -18.09
CA LEU A 283 -33.30 -15.99 -17.72
C LEU A 283 -33.97 -16.68 -16.53
N ALA A 284 -34.31 -15.93 -15.48
CA ALA A 284 -34.98 -16.48 -14.30
C ALA A 284 -36.35 -17.07 -14.65
N GLU A 285 -37.12 -16.37 -15.49
CA GLU A 285 -38.41 -16.86 -15.99
C GLU A 285 -38.24 -18.09 -16.88
N ALA A 286 -37.28 -18.09 -17.80
CA ALA A 286 -37.00 -19.25 -18.64
C ALA A 286 -36.62 -20.48 -17.82
N LEU A 287 -35.76 -20.32 -16.80
CA LEU A 287 -35.39 -21.41 -15.89
C LEU A 287 -36.58 -21.89 -15.05
N TYR A 288 -37.44 -20.98 -14.58
CA TYR A 288 -38.64 -21.35 -13.84
C TYR A 288 -39.64 -22.13 -14.72
N ILE A 289 -39.83 -21.71 -15.98
CA ILE A 289 -40.65 -22.44 -16.95
C ILE A 289 -40.04 -23.81 -17.25
N ALA A 290 -38.72 -23.88 -17.43
CA ALA A 290 -38.00 -25.13 -17.66
C ALA A 290 -38.16 -26.12 -16.50
N ASP A 291 -38.01 -25.67 -15.24
CA ASP A 291 -38.23 -26.52 -14.06
C ASP A 291 -39.65 -27.08 -14.00
N ARG A 292 -40.66 -26.22 -14.23
CA ARG A 292 -42.06 -26.65 -14.27
C ARG A 292 -42.28 -27.73 -15.35
N LYS A 293 -41.76 -27.51 -16.55
CA LYS A 293 -41.89 -28.48 -17.66
C LYS A 293 -41.13 -29.77 -17.41
N ALA A 294 -39.96 -29.70 -16.77
CA ALA A 294 -39.21 -30.88 -16.37
C ALA A 294 -39.97 -31.72 -15.34
N ARG A 295 -40.60 -31.09 -14.34
CA ARG A 295 -41.45 -31.77 -13.35
C ARG A 295 -42.66 -32.44 -13.98
N GLU A 296 -43.39 -31.73 -14.85
CA GLU A 296 -44.51 -32.29 -15.62
C GLU A 296 -44.07 -33.52 -16.43
N ALA A 297 -42.93 -33.45 -17.11
CA ALA A 297 -42.39 -34.57 -17.90
C ALA A 297 -41.96 -35.76 -17.02
N VAL A 298 -41.36 -35.52 -15.85
CA VAL A 298 -41.02 -36.58 -14.89
C VAL A 298 -42.27 -37.23 -14.32
N GLU A 299 -43.28 -36.45 -13.96
CA GLU A 299 -44.55 -36.98 -13.44
C GLU A 299 -45.29 -37.81 -14.48
N MET A 300 -45.40 -37.33 -15.72
CA MET A 300 -46.00 -38.09 -16.82
C MET A 300 -45.26 -39.42 -17.06
N ARG A 301 -43.92 -39.40 -17.07
CA ARG A 301 -43.13 -40.64 -17.20
C ARG A 301 -43.39 -41.59 -16.03
N ALA A 302 -43.39 -41.10 -14.79
CA ALA A 302 -43.68 -41.91 -13.62
C ALA A 302 -45.09 -42.52 -13.67
N GLN A 303 -46.09 -41.80 -14.18
CA GLN A 303 -47.44 -42.33 -14.37
C GLN A 303 -47.51 -43.40 -15.47
N VAL A 304 -46.80 -43.21 -16.58
CA VAL A 304 -46.71 -44.21 -17.67
C VAL A 304 -46.02 -45.48 -17.19
N GLU A 305 -44.87 -45.35 -16.50
CA GLU A 305 -44.15 -46.48 -15.91
C GLU A 305 -45.03 -47.25 -14.91
N ARG A 306 -45.79 -46.55 -14.06
CA ARG A 306 -46.75 -47.19 -13.16
C ARG A 306 -47.85 -47.95 -13.92
N LYS A 307 -48.40 -47.39 -15.00
CA LYS A 307 -49.41 -48.07 -15.83
C LYS A 307 -48.83 -49.30 -16.53
N MET A 308 -47.60 -49.21 -17.05
CA MET A 308 -46.91 -50.35 -17.66
C MET A 308 -46.66 -51.45 -16.64
N ALA A 309 -46.18 -51.10 -15.44
CA ALA A 309 -45.99 -52.04 -14.34
C ALA A 309 -47.30 -52.67 -13.86
N GLN A 310 -48.40 -51.92 -13.82
CA GLN A 310 -49.74 -52.48 -13.50
C GLN A 310 -50.19 -53.47 -14.56
N LYS A 311 -50.04 -53.15 -15.86
CA LYS A 311 -50.40 -54.04 -16.96
C LYS A 311 -49.51 -55.29 -17.01
N GLU A 312 -48.25 -55.17 -16.62
CA GLU A 312 -47.34 -56.31 -16.49
C GLU A 312 -47.71 -57.21 -15.30
N LYS A 313 -48.10 -56.63 -14.16
CA LYS A 313 -48.66 -57.37 -13.02
C LYS A 313 -49.95 -58.11 -13.40
N GLU A 314 -50.86 -57.45 -14.12
CA GLU A 314 -52.11 -58.06 -14.60
C GLU A 314 -51.83 -59.26 -15.52
N LYS A 315 -50.91 -59.12 -16.49
CA LYS A 315 -50.45 -60.24 -17.31
C LYS A 315 -49.82 -61.38 -16.49
N HIS A 316 -49.09 -61.04 -15.43
CA HIS A 316 -48.49 -62.02 -14.54
C HIS A 316 -49.57 -62.76 -13.73
N GLU A 317 -50.61 -62.07 -13.28
CA GLU A 317 -51.78 -62.66 -12.61
C GLU A 317 -52.59 -63.56 -13.55
N GLU A 318 -52.83 -63.14 -14.79
CA GLU A 318 -53.46 -63.99 -15.82
C GLU A 318 -52.63 -65.25 -16.10
N LYS A 319 -51.30 -65.11 -16.25
CA LYS A 319 -50.40 -66.25 -16.46
C LYS A 319 -50.39 -67.21 -15.26
N LEU A 320 -50.46 -66.68 -14.04
CA LEU A 320 -50.63 -67.49 -12.82
C LEU A 320 -51.99 -68.18 -12.80
N ARG A 321 -53.05 -67.52 -13.27
CA ARG A 321 -54.41 -68.09 -13.39
C ARG A 321 -54.46 -69.24 -14.39
N GLU A 322 -53.86 -69.07 -15.57
CA GLU A 322 -53.72 -70.12 -16.58
C GLU A 322 -52.89 -71.30 -16.06
N MET A 323 -51.79 -71.03 -15.35
CA MET A 323 -50.96 -72.07 -14.75
C MET A 323 -51.73 -72.83 -13.65
N ALA A 324 -52.51 -72.13 -12.83
CA ALA A 324 -53.39 -72.74 -11.84
C ALA A 324 -54.52 -73.56 -12.49
N GLN A 325 -55.06 -73.11 -13.63
CA GLN A 325 -56.08 -73.83 -14.39
C GLN A 325 -55.49 -75.10 -15.03
N LYS A 326 -54.32 -75.01 -15.67
CA LYS A 326 -53.56 -76.18 -16.16
C LYS A 326 -53.19 -77.16 -15.03
N ALA A 327 -52.84 -76.66 -13.84
CA ALA A 327 -52.58 -77.51 -12.67
C ALA A 327 -53.85 -78.18 -12.14
N ARG A 328 -55.02 -77.51 -12.20
CA ARG A 328 -56.32 -78.11 -11.87
C ARG A 328 -56.75 -79.14 -12.91
N GLU A 329 -56.59 -78.87 -14.20
CA GLU A 329 -56.87 -79.83 -15.28
C GLU A 329 -56.03 -81.10 -15.16
N ARG A 330 -54.73 -80.96 -14.83
CA ARG A 330 -53.85 -82.10 -14.51
C ARG A 330 -54.28 -82.88 -13.27
N ARG A 331 -54.93 -82.24 -12.29
CA ARG A 331 -55.44 -82.89 -11.06
C ARG A 331 -56.84 -83.47 -11.23
N ALA A 332 -57.65 -82.93 -12.15
CA ALA A 332 -59.02 -83.35 -12.42
C ALA A 332 -59.13 -84.62 -13.30
N GLY A 333 -58.00 -85.23 -13.69
CA GLY A 333 -58.00 -86.61 -14.19
C GLY A 333 -58.69 -86.80 -15.55
N ILE A 334 -58.68 -85.80 -16.44
CA ILE A 334 -59.11 -86.00 -17.82
C ILE A 334 -57.94 -86.58 -18.62
N LYS A 335 -57.97 -87.90 -18.81
CA LYS A 335 -57.20 -88.60 -19.85
C LYS A 335 -57.66 -88.12 -21.22
N THR A 336 -56.91 -87.24 -21.88
CA THR A 336 -56.93 -87.15 -23.34
C THR A 336 -55.74 -87.94 -23.88
N HIS A 337 -56.10 -89.13 -24.35
CA HIS A 337 -55.36 -90.07 -25.18
C HIS A 337 -54.72 -89.37 -26.42
N VAL A 338 -53.55 -89.87 -26.87
CA VAL A 338 -52.87 -89.64 -28.19
C VAL A 338 -51.99 -88.35 -28.24
N GLU A 339 -50.64 -88.33 -28.33
CA GLU A 339 -49.60 -89.26 -28.82
C GLU A 339 -48.22 -89.13 -28.11
N LYS A 340 -47.44 -90.23 -28.16
CA LYS A 340 -45.95 -90.36 -28.08
C LYS A 340 -45.33 -90.09 -26.69
N GLU A 341 -45.29 -91.07 -25.76
CA GLU A 341 -44.46 -92.29 -25.77
C GLU A 341 -43.00 -92.05 -26.21
N ASP A 342 -42.15 -91.67 -25.25
CA ASP A 342 -40.73 -92.09 -25.08
C ASP A 342 -39.96 -91.32 -23.98
N GLY A 343 -40.58 -90.32 -23.31
CA GLY A 343 -39.98 -89.60 -22.18
C GLY A 343 -40.29 -90.16 -20.78
N GLU A 344 -41.43 -90.86 -20.62
CA GLU A 344 -41.99 -91.20 -19.30
C GLU A 344 -41.25 -92.32 -18.54
N ALA A 345 -40.43 -93.13 -19.21
CA ALA A 345 -39.65 -94.17 -18.55
C ALA A 345 -38.48 -93.59 -17.72
N ARG A 346 -37.88 -92.47 -18.18
CA ARG A 346 -36.75 -91.82 -17.49
C ARG A 346 -37.21 -90.99 -16.29
N GLU A 347 -38.29 -90.24 -16.41
CA GLU A 347 -38.84 -89.45 -15.30
C GLU A 347 -39.38 -90.33 -14.15
N ARG A 348 -39.87 -91.54 -14.45
CA ARG A 348 -40.41 -92.46 -13.42
C ARG A 348 -39.31 -93.07 -12.54
N ASP A 349 -38.08 -93.21 -13.05
CA ASP A 349 -36.93 -93.71 -12.30
C ASP A 349 -36.26 -92.61 -11.47
N GLU A 350 -36.20 -91.37 -11.98
CA GLU A 350 -35.73 -90.20 -11.23
C GLU A 350 -36.64 -89.87 -10.03
N ILE A 351 -37.96 -89.89 -10.23
CA ILE A 351 -38.94 -89.68 -9.15
C ILE A 351 -38.85 -90.78 -8.07
N ARG A 352 -38.48 -92.02 -8.44
CA ARG A 352 -38.28 -93.11 -7.46
C ARG A 352 -36.99 -92.94 -6.67
N HIS A 353 -35.93 -92.42 -7.29
CA HIS A 353 -34.66 -92.14 -6.63
C HIS A 353 -34.77 -90.96 -5.66
N ASP A 354 -35.42 -89.87 -6.07
CA ASP A 354 -35.57 -88.67 -5.24
C ASP A 354 -36.50 -88.89 -4.05
N ARG A 355 -37.61 -89.61 -4.23
CA ARG A 355 -38.52 -89.96 -3.13
C ARG A 355 -37.90 -90.94 -2.12
N ARG A 356 -36.79 -91.62 -2.48
CA ARG A 356 -36.02 -92.47 -1.56
C ARG A 356 -35.01 -91.64 -0.77
N LYS A 357 -34.40 -90.65 -1.43
CA LYS A 357 -33.45 -89.69 -0.84
C LYS A 357 -34.14 -88.74 0.14
N GLU A 358 -35.33 -88.26 -0.19
CA GLU A 358 -36.17 -87.40 0.65
C GLU A 358 -36.64 -88.12 1.92
N ARG A 359 -37.12 -89.37 1.81
CA ARG A 359 -37.46 -90.18 3.00
C ARG A 359 -36.26 -90.52 3.88
N GLN A 360 -35.04 -90.59 3.32
CA GLN A 360 -33.81 -90.72 4.12
C GLN A 360 -33.47 -89.42 4.85
N HIS A 361 -33.63 -88.27 4.18
CA HIS A 361 -33.40 -86.96 4.79
C HIS A 361 -34.42 -86.67 5.90
N ASP A 362 -35.70 -86.97 5.65
CA ASP A 362 -36.79 -86.71 6.58
C ASP A 362 -36.75 -87.67 7.78
N ARG A 363 -36.32 -88.92 7.58
CA ARG A 363 -36.10 -89.88 8.68
C ARG A 363 -34.86 -89.55 9.52
N ASN A 364 -33.85 -88.88 8.95
CA ASN A 364 -32.71 -88.35 9.70
C ASN A 364 -33.09 -87.06 10.46
N LEU A 365 -33.95 -86.22 9.88
CA LEU A 365 -34.43 -84.99 10.52
C LEU A 365 -35.44 -85.28 11.64
N SER A 366 -36.31 -86.28 11.47
CA SER A 366 -37.29 -86.72 12.48
C SER A 366 -36.65 -87.46 13.66
N ARG A 367 -35.39 -87.91 13.53
CA ARG A 367 -34.65 -88.60 14.59
C ARG A 367 -33.74 -87.66 15.41
N ALA A 368 -33.58 -86.41 14.98
CA ALA A 368 -32.63 -85.46 15.55
C ALA A 368 -33.21 -84.54 16.66
N ALA A 369 -34.53 -84.37 16.81
CA ALA A 369 -35.13 -83.68 17.97
C ALA A 369 -36.68 -83.76 17.99
N PRO A 370 -37.30 -84.69 18.73
CA PRO A 370 -38.77 -84.79 18.82
C PRO A 370 -39.45 -83.77 19.76
N ASP A 371 -38.72 -82.99 20.55
CA ASP A 371 -39.31 -82.21 21.67
C ASP A 371 -39.61 -80.72 21.40
N LYS A 372 -39.45 -80.21 20.16
CA LYS A 372 -39.61 -78.75 19.89
C LYS A 372 -40.78 -78.37 18.98
N ARG A 373 -41.80 -79.22 18.84
CA ARG A 373 -42.95 -78.94 17.96
C ARG A 373 -44.22 -78.42 18.62
N SER A 374 -44.32 -78.39 19.95
CA SER A 374 -45.58 -78.02 20.64
C SER A 374 -45.61 -76.58 21.21
N LYS A 375 -44.47 -75.88 21.31
CA LYS A 375 -44.38 -74.54 21.92
C LYS A 375 -44.37 -73.37 20.92
N LEU A 376 -44.15 -73.64 19.63
CA LEU A 376 -43.98 -72.63 18.58
C LEU A 376 -45.30 -72.23 17.89
N GLN A 377 -46.31 -73.11 17.87
CA GLN A 377 -47.60 -72.80 17.22
C GLN A 377 -48.57 -71.99 18.10
N ARG A 378 -48.33 -71.89 19.42
CA ARG A 378 -49.25 -71.20 20.35
C ARG A 378 -48.91 -69.72 20.57
N ASN A 379 -47.72 -69.27 20.17
CA ASN A 379 -47.30 -67.87 20.26
C ASN A 379 -47.48 -67.09 18.95
N GLU A 380 -47.84 -67.74 17.84
CA GLU A 380 -48.05 -67.11 16.53
C GLU A 380 -49.42 -66.38 16.44
N ASN A 381 -50.36 -66.70 17.34
CA ASN A 381 -51.72 -66.13 17.35
C ASN A 381 -51.97 -65.12 18.50
N ARG A 382 -50.94 -64.46 19.06
CA ARG A 382 -51.12 -63.43 20.10
C ARG A 382 -50.85 -62.03 19.54
N ASP A 383 -51.79 -61.11 19.75
CA ASP A 383 -51.70 -59.74 19.28
C ASP A 383 -50.54 -58.97 19.95
N ILE A 384 -49.87 -58.15 19.16
CA ILE A 384 -48.57 -57.53 19.48
C ILE A 384 -48.66 -56.58 20.68
N SER A 385 -49.83 -56.03 20.99
CA SER A 385 -50.07 -55.22 22.20
C SER A 385 -50.09 -56.03 23.50
N GLU A 386 -50.55 -57.29 23.47
CA GLU A 386 -50.57 -58.16 24.65
C GLU A 386 -49.18 -58.73 24.97
N VAL A 387 -48.33 -58.88 23.96
CA VAL A 387 -46.93 -59.31 24.10
C VAL A 387 -46.07 -58.22 24.76
N ILE A 388 -46.38 -56.94 24.53
CA ILE A 388 -45.69 -55.80 25.15
C ILE A 388 -46.14 -55.60 26.62
N ALA A 389 -47.42 -55.83 26.93
CA ALA A 389 -47.96 -55.70 28.29
C ALA A 389 -47.55 -56.83 29.24
N LEU A 390 -47.20 -58.01 28.72
CA LEU A 390 -46.71 -59.17 29.50
C LEU A 390 -45.18 -59.22 29.65
N GLY A 391 -44.43 -58.24 29.13
CA GLY A 391 -42.99 -58.10 29.36
C GLY A 391 -42.15 -59.30 28.94
N VAL A 392 -42.61 -60.11 27.99
CA VAL A 392 -41.87 -61.30 27.53
C VAL A 392 -40.84 -60.88 26.46
N PRO A 393 -39.52 -61.00 26.74
CA PRO A 393 -38.50 -60.61 25.77
C PRO A 393 -38.52 -61.55 24.56
N ASN A 394 -38.60 -60.96 23.37
CA ASN A 394 -38.58 -61.63 22.08
C ASN A 394 -37.28 -62.44 21.88
N PRO A 395 -37.31 -63.79 21.84
CA PRO A 395 -36.11 -64.58 21.63
C PRO A 395 -35.85 -64.69 20.12
N ARG A 396 -35.32 -63.62 19.52
CA ARG A 396 -34.66 -63.76 18.22
C ARG A 396 -33.35 -64.52 18.44
N THR A 397 -33.38 -65.84 18.28
CA THR A 397 -32.17 -66.66 18.21
C THR A 397 -31.52 -66.45 16.84
N SER A 398 -30.53 -65.55 16.77
CA SER A 398 -29.61 -65.46 15.63
C SER A 398 -28.45 -66.43 15.85
N ASN A 399 -28.16 -67.27 14.86
CA ASN A 399 -27.18 -68.37 14.92
C ASN A 399 -25.71 -67.94 14.66
N GLU A 400 -25.33 -66.68 14.90
CA GLU A 400 -23.93 -66.22 14.69
C GLU A 400 -23.44 -65.33 15.84
N VAL A 401 -22.11 -65.38 16.07
CA VAL A 401 -21.35 -64.85 17.22
C VAL A 401 -21.73 -63.41 17.57
N GLN A 402 -21.99 -63.16 18.86
CA GLN A 402 -22.37 -61.83 19.37
C GLN A 402 -21.17 -60.86 19.31
N TYR A 403 -21.30 -59.77 18.56
CA TYR A 403 -20.40 -58.62 18.60
C TYR A 403 -20.98 -57.53 19.53
N ASP A 404 -20.13 -56.89 20.36
CA ASP A 404 -20.59 -55.81 21.26
C ASP A 404 -20.96 -54.55 20.45
N GLN A 405 -22.24 -54.21 20.52
CA GLN A 405 -22.84 -53.10 19.78
C GLN A 405 -22.22 -51.74 20.12
N ARG A 406 -21.56 -51.60 21.29
CA ARG A 406 -20.86 -50.37 21.68
C ARG A 406 -19.61 -50.13 20.85
N LEU A 407 -18.99 -51.18 20.31
CA LEU A 407 -17.78 -51.10 19.49
C LEU A 407 -18.07 -50.86 18.01
N PHE A 408 -19.33 -50.98 17.58
CA PHE A 408 -19.75 -50.67 16.22
C PHE A 408 -19.88 -49.13 16.06
N ASN A 409 -19.27 -48.55 15.03
CA ASN A 409 -19.21 -47.11 14.73
C ASN A 409 -18.36 -46.22 15.65
N GLN A 410 -17.37 -46.75 16.40
CA GLN A 410 -16.47 -45.91 17.21
C GLN A 410 -15.34 -45.24 16.40
N SER A 411 -14.85 -45.86 15.32
CA SER A 411 -13.79 -45.28 14.48
C SER A 411 -14.36 -44.63 13.22
N LYS A 412 -13.99 -43.36 12.96
CA LYS A 412 -14.34 -42.63 11.74
C LYS A 412 -13.65 -43.31 10.55
N GLY A 413 -14.39 -44.14 9.81
CA GLY A 413 -13.83 -45.14 8.92
C GLY A 413 -13.20 -44.70 7.59
N MET A 414 -13.16 -43.42 7.20
CA MET A 414 -12.58 -43.02 5.89
C MET A 414 -11.95 -41.61 5.82
N ASP A 415 -11.92 -40.83 6.90
CA ASP A 415 -11.53 -39.41 6.85
C ASP A 415 -10.13 -39.13 7.44
N SER A 416 -9.46 -40.14 8.00
CA SER A 416 -8.08 -40.05 8.48
C SER A 416 -7.10 -40.43 7.36
N GLY A 417 -7.21 -39.76 6.21
CA GLY A 417 -6.22 -39.82 5.16
C GLY A 417 -5.05 -38.92 5.51
N PHE A 418 -3.83 -39.45 5.48
CA PHE A 418 -2.58 -38.70 5.47
C PHE A 418 -2.70 -37.58 4.41
N ALA A 419 -2.91 -36.34 4.87
CA ALA A 419 -3.16 -35.18 4.02
C ALA A 419 -1.86 -34.78 3.32
N GLY A 420 -1.52 -35.52 2.26
CA GLY A 420 -0.58 -35.13 1.21
C GLY A 420 0.84 -34.73 1.62
N GLY A 421 1.27 -34.97 2.87
CA GLY A 421 2.55 -34.47 3.37
C GLY A 421 2.61 -32.96 3.57
N GLU A 422 1.50 -32.30 3.91
CA GLU A 422 1.55 -30.91 4.36
C GLU A 422 2.07 -30.82 5.80
N ASP A 423 3.30 -30.32 5.96
CA ASP A 423 4.05 -30.20 7.23
C ASP A 423 3.38 -29.26 8.27
N GLU A 424 2.37 -28.49 7.85
CA GLU A 424 1.65 -27.54 8.71
C GLU A 424 0.51 -28.19 9.51
N ILE A 425 0.13 -29.43 9.19
CA ILE A 425 -0.98 -30.12 9.84
C ILE A 425 -0.45 -30.92 11.03
N TYR A 426 -0.44 -30.30 12.20
CA TYR A 426 0.17 -30.81 13.44
C TYR A 426 -0.66 -31.94 14.13
N ASN A 427 -0.90 -33.04 13.40
CA ASN A 427 -1.75 -34.17 13.82
C ASN A 427 -0.96 -35.37 14.36
N VAL A 428 0.21 -35.13 14.97
CA VAL A 428 1.15 -36.20 15.37
C VAL A 428 0.64 -37.05 16.55
N TYR A 429 -0.32 -36.56 17.33
CA TYR A 429 -0.84 -37.25 18.51
C TYR A 429 -2.37 -37.36 18.49
N ASP A 430 -2.89 -38.54 18.80
CA ASP A 430 -4.33 -38.84 18.79
C ASP A 430 -5.09 -38.28 20.02
N GLN A 431 -4.37 -37.91 21.09
CA GLN A 431 -4.97 -37.42 22.34
C GLN A 431 -4.23 -36.19 22.88
N ALA A 432 -4.98 -35.26 23.47
CA ALA A 432 -4.41 -34.07 24.11
C ALA A 432 -3.65 -34.42 25.41
N TRP A 433 -2.50 -33.80 25.63
CA TRP A 433 -1.59 -34.06 26.77
C TRP A 433 -2.22 -33.87 28.17
N ARG A 434 -3.34 -33.14 28.30
CA ARG A 434 -4.06 -32.92 29.55
C ARG A 434 -5.56 -33.20 29.35
N GLY A 435 -6.13 -34.11 30.13
CA GLY A 435 -7.57 -34.42 30.13
C GLY A 435 -8.49 -33.32 30.68
N GLY A 436 -7.97 -32.12 30.91
CA GLY A 436 -8.69 -31.02 31.58
C GLY A 436 -9.82 -30.41 30.75
N LYS A 437 -9.82 -30.53 29.42
CA LYS A 437 -10.89 -29.98 28.57
C LYS A 437 -12.18 -30.81 28.60
N ASP A 438 -12.09 -32.12 28.79
CA ASP A 438 -13.26 -33.00 28.81
C ASP A 438 -13.94 -33.00 30.18
N MET A 439 -13.16 -32.88 31.28
CA MET A 439 -13.71 -32.67 32.62
C MET A 439 -14.27 -31.25 32.85
N ALA A 440 -13.86 -30.24 32.08
CA ALA A 440 -14.30 -28.86 32.28
C ALA A 440 -15.81 -28.66 32.13
N GLN A 441 -16.52 -29.55 31.42
CA GLN A 441 -17.99 -29.50 31.30
C GLN A 441 -18.75 -29.97 32.55
N SER A 442 -18.05 -30.53 33.56
CA SER A 442 -18.64 -31.03 34.81
C SER A 442 -18.09 -30.36 36.07
N ILE A 443 -17.18 -29.39 35.97
CA ILE A 443 -16.54 -28.78 37.16
C ILE A 443 -17.46 -27.79 37.89
N TYR A 444 -18.51 -27.26 37.24
CA TYR A 444 -19.54 -26.49 37.95
C TYR A 444 -20.90 -26.55 37.26
N ARG A 445 -21.87 -27.25 37.86
CA ARG A 445 -23.30 -27.17 37.52
C ARG A 445 -24.07 -26.76 38.78
N PRO A 446 -24.69 -25.56 38.81
CA PRO A 446 -25.55 -25.18 39.92
C PRO A 446 -26.80 -26.07 39.96
N SER A 447 -26.91 -26.92 40.98
CA SER A 447 -28.08 -27.78 41.20
C SER A 447 -29.16 -27.01 41.96
N LYS A 448 -29.95 -26.17 41.28
CA LYS A 448 -31.18 -25.59 41.86
C LYS A 448 -32.41 -26.51 41.74
N ASN A 449 -32.29 -27.61 40.97
CA ASN A 449 -33.43 -28.48 40.66
C ASN A 449 -33.35 -29.89 41.28
N LEU A 450 -32.21 -30.39 41.78
CA LEU A 450 -32.22 -31.68 42.51
C LEU A 450 -32.68 -31.54 43.97
N ASP A 451 -32.44 -30.40 44.63
CA ASP A 451 -32.80 -30.24 46.05
C ASP A 451 -34.31 -30.03 46.28
N LYS A 452 -35.03 -29.59 45.25
CA LYS A 452 -36.47 -29.29 45.34
C LYS A 452 -37.35 -30.54 45.44
N ASP A 453 -36.84 -31.68 44.95
CA ASP A 453 -37.53 -32.96 45.02
C ASP A 453 -37.22 -33.74 46.32
N MET A 454 -36.18 -33.34 47.08
CA MET A 454 -35.75 -34.02 48.31
C MET A 454 -36.23 -33.35 49.62
N TYR A 455 -36.45 -32.02 49.66
CA TYR A 455 -36.97 -31.33 50.84
C TYR A 455 -38.08 -30.34 50.45
N GLY A 456 -39.34 -30.72 50.68
CA GLY A 456 -40.53 -29.94 50.32
C GLY A 456 -40.69 -28.59 51.06
N ASP A 457 -41.66 -27.79 50.59
CA ASP A 457 -41.93 -26.34 50.78
C ASP A 457 -41.99 -25.73 52.21
N ASP A 458 -41.68 -26.49 53.26
CA ASP A 458 -41.87 -26.06 54.66
C ASP A 458 -40.80 -25.07 55.17
N LEU A 459 -39.69 -24.90 54.44
CA LEU A 459 -38.62 -23.98 54.83
C LEU A 459 -38.97 -22.51 54.48
N GLU A 460 -39.72 -22.28 53.40
CA GLU A 460 -40.07 -20.93 52.94
C GLU A 460 -41.16 -20.27 53.82
N ALA A 461 -42.02 -21.09 54.44
CA ALA A 461 -43.06 -20.63 55.35
C ALA A 461 -42.51 -20.18 56.73
N ARG A 462 -41.40 -20.77 57.21
CA ARG A 462 -40.77 -20.40 58.48
C ARG A 462 -39.94 -19.11 58.39
N ILE A 463 -39.40 -18.78 57.22
CA ILE A 463 -38.59 -17.58 56.99
C ILE A 463 -39.45 -16.28 56.95
N LYS A 464 -40.75 -16.38 56.64
CA LYS A 464 -41.66 -15.22 56.48
C LYS A 464 -42.35 -14.74 57.78
N THR A 465 -42.09 -15.35 58.94
CA THR A 465 -42.72 -14.93 60.21
C THR A 465 -41.86 -13.91 60.96
N ASN A 466 -42.22 -12.63 60.84
CA ASN A 466 -41.57 -11.47 61.49
C ASN A 466 -41.83 -11.43 63.01
N ARG A 467 -41.18 -12.29 63.80
CA ARG A 467 -41.42 -12.38 65.26
C ARG A 467 -40.27 -11.87 66.15
N PHE A 468 -39.30 -11.13 65.60
CA PHE A 468 -38.22 -10.47 66.37
C PHE A 468 -37.80 -9.14 65.69
N ILE A 469 -38.07 -8.00 66.34
CA ILE A 469 -37.55 -6.67 65.95
C ILE A 469 -36.79 -6.11 67.17
N PRO A 470 -35.46 -5.89 67.08
CA PRO A 470 -34.69 -5.19 68.10
C PRO A 470 -34.74 -3.66 67.93
N ASP A 471 -34.98 -2.91 69.01
CA ASP A 471 -35.18 -1.44 69.03
C ASP A 471 -33.92 -0.57 68.82
N LYS A 472 -32.85 -1.11 68.22
CA LYS A 472 -31.65 -0.31 67.91
C LYS A 472 -30.87 -0.90 66.73
N GLU A 473 -30.99 -0.25 65.57
CA GLU A 473 -30.31 -0.65 64.35
C GLU A 473 -28.97 0.07 64.17
N PHE A 474 -27.97 -0.68 63.67
CA PHE A 474 -26.64 -0.21 63.31
C PHE A 474 -26.71 0.50 61.95
N SER A 475 -26.21 1.74 61.87
CA SER A 475 -26.25 2.54 60.64
C SER A 475 -25.45 1.85 59.52
N GLY A 476 -26.13 1.47 58.43
CA GLY A 476 -25.48 0.91 57.23
C GLY A 476 -26.13 -0.33 56.62
N SER A 477 -27.31 -0.78 57.08
CA SER A 477 -27.98 -1.96 56.49
C SER A 477 -29.40 -1.65 56.01
N ASP A 478 -29.55 -1.32 54.72
CA ASP A 478 -30.85 -1.17 54.05
C ASP A 478 -31.29 -2.54 53.50
N ARG A 479 -32.39 -3.10 54.04
CA ARG A 479 -32.88 -4.46 53.74
C ARG A 479 -33.72 -4.57 52.44
N LYS A 480 -33.55 -3.66 51.49
CA LYS A 480 -34.28 -3.69 50.20
C LYS A 480 -33.46 -4.15 48.98
N ARG A 481 -32.39 -4.91 49.15
CA ARG A 481 -31.69 -5.58 48.02
C ARG A 481 -31.38 -7.04 48.32
N GLY A 482 -32.11 -7.95 47.69
CA GLY A 482 -31.73 -9.36 47.60
C GLY A 482 -30.42 -9.49 46.82
N ARG A 483 -29.44 -10.18 47.40
CA ARG A 483 -28.15 -10.51 46.76
C ARG A 483 -28.28 -11.81 45.97
N GLU A 484 -28.29 -11.73 44.64
CA GLU A 484 -27.92 -12.86 43.77
C GLU A 484 -26.60 -12.51 43.07
N GLY A 485 -25.54 -13.23 43.41
CA GLY A 485 -24.20 -13.09 42.82
C GLY A 485 -23.11 -13.52 43.80
N PRO A 486 -22.02 -14.16 43.33
CA PRO A 486 -20.90 -14.51 44.18
C PRO A 486 -20.17 -13.26 44.68
N VAL A 487 -19.62 -13.37 45.89
CA VAL A 487 -18.95 -12.33 46.69
C VAL A 487 -17.92 -11.55 45.86
N GLN A 488 -18.12 -10.24 45.71
CA GLN A 488 -17.08 -9.30 45.30
C GLN A 488 -16.20 -8.98 46.51
N PHE A 489 -14.89 -9.13 46.36
CA PHE A 489 -13.90 -8.60 47.30
C PHE A 489 -13.65 -7.13 46.98
N GLU A 490 -13.51 -6.29 48.01
CA GLU A 490 -13.10 -4.90 47.87
C GLU A 490 -11.62 -4.81 47.42
N GLU A 491 -11.42 -3.97 46.39
CA GLU A 491 -10.24 -3.20 46.03
C GLU A 491 -8.84 -3.85 46.16
N ASP A 492 -8.31 -4.35 45.04
CA ASP A 492 -6.88 -4.65 44.86
C ASP A 492 -6.08 -3.33 44.76
N PRO A 493 -5.23 -2.98 45.75
CA PRO A 493 -4.52 -1.69 45.78
C PRO A 493 -3.39 -1.58 44.75
N PHE A 494 -3.05 -2.64 44.02
CA PHE A 494 -1.92 -2.68 43.09
C PHE A 494 -2.30 -2.88 41.62
N GLY A 495 -3.59 -2.88 41.27
CA GLY A 495 -4.06 -2.81 39.88
C GLY A 495 -3.60 -3.97 38.98
N LEU A 496 -3.31 -5.13 39.56
CA LEU A 496 -2.73 -6.28 38.86
C LEU A 496 -3.75 -6.95 37.91
N ASP A 497 -5.04 -6.85 38.22
CA ASP A 497 -6.11 -7.41 37.36
C ASP A 497 -6.28 -6.65 36.03
N LYS A 498 -6.09 -5.33 36.00
CA LYS A 498 -6.09 -4.56 34.75
C LYS A 498 -4.87 -4.86 33.88
N PHE A 499 -3.72 -5.11 34.51
CA PHE A 499 -2.49 -5.48 33.82
C PHE A 499 -2.58 -6.89 33.21
N LEU A 500 -3.26 -7.84 33.87
CA LEU A 500 -3.51 -9.19 33.37
C LEU A 500 -4.55 -9.25 32.23
N GLU A 501 -5.57 -8.38 32.24
CA GLU A 501 -6.49 -8.23 31.09
C GLU A 501 -5.82 -7.59 29.87
N GLU A 502 -4.95 -6.59 30.07
CA GLU A 502 -4.21 -5.92 29.00
C GLU A 502 -3.14 -6.82 28.37
N ALA A 503 -2.50 -7.69 29.16
CA ALA A 503 -1.55 -8.69 28.69
C ALA A 503 -2.19 -9.84 27.89
N LYS A 504 -3.52 -10.05 27.98
CA LYS A 504 -4.23 -11.14 27.29
C LYS A 504 -4.80 -10.73 25.92
N GLN A 505 -4.94 -9.44 25.62
CA GLN A 505 -5.43 -8.97 24.32
C GLN A 505 -4.33 -8.66 23.29
N HIS A 506 -3.07 -8.43 23.69
CA HIS A 506 -1.97 -8.18 22.75
C HIS A 506 -0.64 -8.79 23.19
N GLY A 507 -0.41 -10.07 22.89
CA GLY A 507 0.87 -10.73 23.15
C GLY A 507 1.00 -12.14 22.56
N GLY A 508 0.92 -12.28 21.23
CA GLY A 508 1.04 -13.57 20.54
C GLY A 508 1.54 -13.54 19.10
N SER A 509 2.35 -12.56 18.70
CA SER A 509 3.26 -12.70 17.55
C SER A 509 4.68 -12.41 18.03
N LYS A 510 5.47 -13.49 18.11
CA LYS A 510 6.86 -13.53 18.57
C LYS A 510 7.77 -12.77 17.59
N ARG A 511 8.59 -11.88 18.16
CA ARG A 511 9.99 -11.66 17.75
C ARG A 511 10.88 -12.58 18.63
N PRO A 512 12.10 -12.97 18.21
CA PRO A 512 13.25 -12.07 18.36
C PRO A 512 14.24 -12.06 17.17
N SER A 513 14.93 -10.94 17.09
CA SER A 513 16.14 -10.64 16.34
C SER A 513 17.36 -11.40 16.86
N ASP A 514 18.32 -11.75 16.00
CA ASP A 514 19.64 -11.10 16.09
C ASP A 514 20.49 -11.14 14.81
N SER A 515 21.31 -10.09 14.71
CA SER A 515 22.42 -9.73 13.84
C SER A 515 23.05 -10.74 12.86
N SER A 516 23.21 -10.29 11.61
CA SER A 516 24.51 -10.25 10.90
C SER A 516 24.44 -9.31 9.69
N ARG A 517 25.45 -8.44 9.56
CA ARG A 517 25.69 -7.45 8.49
C ARG A 517 27.11 -7.74 7.94
N PRO A 518 27.58 -7.13 6.85
CA PRO A 518 27.17 -7.16 5.42
C PRO A 518 28.30 -7.68 4.50
N LYS A 519 28.03 -7.91 3.19
CA LYS A 519 28.97 -7.63 2.07
C LYS A 519 28.30 -7.89 0.70
N GLU A 520 28.24 -6.87 -0.16
CA GLU A 520 28.94 -6.74 -1.47
C GLU A 520 28.19 -7.45 -2.61
N HIS A 521 27.50 -6.73 -3.49
CA HIS A 521 27.97 -6.05 -4.73
C HIS A 521 27.59 -6.87 -5.98
N GLU A 522 26.99 -6.15 -6.94
CA GLU A 522 27.09 -6.35 -8.41
C GLU A 522 26.36 -7.58 -9.04
N HIS A 523 25.89 -7.57 -10.28
CA HIS A 523 26.09 -6.70 -11.44
C HIS A 523 24.88 -6.83 -12.39
N GLU A 524 24.60 -5.73 -13.11
CA GLU A 524 24.07 -5.61 -14.48
C GLU A 524 23.16 -6.68 -15.10
N GLY A 525 22.06 -6.18 -15.66
CA GLY A 525 21.41 -6.78 -16.80
C GLY A 525 22.26 -6.72 -18.07
N LYS A 526 22.06 -7.69 -18.96
CA LYS A 526 22.34 -7.56 -20.39
C LYS A 526 21.37 -8.38 -21.21
N LYS A 527 20.74 -7.68 -22.15
CA LYS A 527 20.09 -8.17 -23.36
C LYS A 527 20.99 -9.17 -24.11
N ARG A 528 20.38 -10.21 -24.69
CA ARG A 528 20.77 -10.86 -25.97
C ARG A 528 19.46 -11.06 -26.74
N ARG A 529 19.19 -10.43 -27.89
CA ARG A 529 19.84 -10.34 -29.21
C ARG A 529 19.38 -11.51 -30.12
N LYS A 530 18.68 -11.11 -31.20
CA LYS A 530 18.45 -11.72 -32.52
C LYS A 530 18.78 -13.22 -32.69
N GLU A 531 17.79 -13.95 -33.17
CA GLU A 531 17.72 -14.31 -34.60
C GLU A 531 16.61 -13.51 -35.27
#